data_AF-A0A4P2VF58-F1
#
_entry.id   AF-A0A4P2VF58-F1
#
_cell.length_a   1.000
_cell.length_b   1.000
_cell.length_c   1.000
_cell.angle_alpha   90.00
_cell.angle_beta   90.00
_cell.angle_gamma   90.00
#
_symmetry.space_group_name_H-M   'P 1'
#
loop_
_entity.id
_entity.type
_entity.pdbx_description
1 polymer ?
#
loop_
_entity_poly.entity_id
_entity_poly.type
_entity_poly.pdbx_seq_one_letter_code
_entity_poly.pdbx_strand_id
1 'polypeptide(L)' 'EVLRFLLSNLRWWHDEYNFDGYRFDGVTSMLYHSRGIGEGFSGDYNEYFGLNVDTDALNYLGLANHLLHSLDPETITIAE' A
#
# COMPACT_ATOMS: atom_id res chain seq x y z
N GLU A 1 14.64 -3.98 -8.64
CA GLU A 1 14.39 -2.72 -9.37
C GLU A 1 13.05 -2.06 -9.04
N VAL A 2 11.89 -2.71 -9.25
CA VAL A 2 10.56 -2.08 -9.03
C VAL A 2 10.39 -1.53 -7.61
N LEU A 3 10.78 -2.29 -6.59
CA LEU A 3 10.69 -1.85 -5.19
C LEU A 3 11.50 -0.56 -4.93
N ARG A 4 12.72 -0.47 -5.48
CA ARG A 4 13.56 0.72 -5.37
C ARG A 4 12.86 1.91 -6.02
N PHE A 5 12.29 1.73 -7.21
CA PHE A 5 11.57 2.78 -7.92
C PHE A 5 10.41 3.35 -7.09
N LEU A 6 9.53 2.48 -6.57
CA LEU A 6 8.34 2.91 -5.83
C LEU A 6 8.67 3.57 -4.49
N LEU A 7 9.58 2.97 -3.71
CA LEU A 7 10.00 3.53 -2.42
C LEU A 7 10.78 4.85 -2.60
N SER A 8 11.65 4.93 -3.60
CA SER A 8 12.34 6.18 -3.94
C SER A 8 11.36 7.26 -4.40
N ASN A 9 10.29 6.91 -5.11
CA ASN A 9 9.26 7.87 -5.52
C ASN A 9 8.54 8.49 -4.31
N LEU A 10 8.14 7.68 -3.32
CA LEU A 10 7.55 8.18 -2.08
C LEU A 10 8.51 9.14 -1.35
N ARG A 11 9.77 8.73 -1.19
CA ARG A 11 10.78 9.59 -0.55
C ARG A 11 11.02 10.89 -1.33
N TRP A 12 11.03 10.84 -2.65
CA TRP A 12 11.26 12.02 -3.48
C TRP A 12 10.17 13.08 -3.29
N TRP A 13 8.89 12.67 -3.25
CA TRP A 13 7.79 13.59 -2.96
C TRP A 13 7.88 14.17 -1.54
N HIS A 14 8.30 13.37 -0.56
CA HIS A 14 8.48 13.84 0.81
C HIS A 14 9.63 14.87 0.90
N ASP A 15 10.82 14.52 0.42
CA ASP A 15 12.03 15.33 0.59
C ASP A 15 11.99 16.61 -0.28
N GLU A 16 11.50 16.55 -1.53
CA GLU A 16 11.56 17.68 -2.46
C GLU A 16 10.34 18.60 -2.38
N TYR A 17 9.17 18.05 -2.05
CA TYR A 17 7.90 18.79 -2.05
C TYR A 17 7.29 18.95 -0.67
N ASN A 18 7.88 18.37 0.37
CA ASN A 18 7.43 18.47 1.77
C ASN A 18 5.96 18.05 1.91
N PHE A 19 5.57 16.94 1.27
CA PHE A 19 4.24 16.39 1.44
C PHE A 19 4.08 15.83 2.86
N ASP A 20 2.99 16.23 3.52
CA ASP A 20 2.62 15.77 4.87
C ASP A 20 1.95 14.38 4.87
N GLY A 21 1.72 13.78 3.70
CA GLY A 21 0.96 12.53 3.61
C GLY A 21 0.68 12.03 2.20
N TYR A 22 0.13 10.82 2.14
CA TYR A 22 -0.14 10.07 0.91
C TYR A 22 -1.50 9.35 0.97
N ARG A 23 -2.19 9.31 -0.17
CA ARG A 23 -3.28 8.37 -0.41
C ARG A 23 -2.84 7.34 -1.44
N PHE A 24 -2.79 6.07 -1.05
CA PHE A 24 -2.58 4.96 -1.97
C PHE A 24 -3.91 4.62 -2.63
N ASP A 25 -3.98 4.87 -3.93
CA ASP A 25 -5.16 4.64 -4.75
C ASP A 25 -5.26 3.17 -5.18
N GLY A 26 -6.47 2.61 -5.20
CA GLY A 26 -6.69 1.24 -5.67
C GLY A 26 -6.01 0.14 -4.84
N VAL A 27 -5.93 0.30 -3.52
CA VAL A 27 -5.33 -0.69 -2.60
C VAL A 27 -6.06 -2.02 -2.69
N THR A 28 -7.38 -2.03 -2.91
CA THR A 28 -8.14 -3.27 -3.19
C THR A 28 -7.57 -4.04 -4.39
N SER A 29 -7.17 -3.33 -5.45
CA SER A 29 -6.60 -3.96 -6.64
C SER A 29 -5.18 -4.51 -6.41
N MET A 30 -4.49 -3.95 -5.42
CA MET A 30 -3.16 -4.39 -5.01
C MET A 30 -3.22 -5.60 -4.09
N LEU A 31 -4.15 -5.64 -3.13
CA LEU A 31 -4.21 -6.66 -2.10
C LEU A 31 -4.63 -8.05 -2.60
N TYR A 32 -5.33 -8.13 -3.72
CA TYR A 32 -5.89 -9.37 -4.22
C TYR A 32 -5.50 -9.63 -5.68
N HIS A 33 -5.15 -10.87 -6.00
CA HIS A 33 -4.85 -11.28 -7.38
C HIS A 33 -6.06 -11.14 -8.31
N SER A 34 -7.28 -11.33 -7.78
CA SER A 34 -8.55 -11.05 -8.46
C SER A 34 -8.80 -9.56 -8.70
N ARG A 35 -8.02 -8.69 -8.05
CA ARG A 35 -8.19 -7.23 -7.99
C ARG A 35 -9.53 -6.79 -7.39
N GLY A 36 -10.17 -7.67 -6.60
CA GLY A 36 -11.52 -7.46 -6.06
C GLY A 36 -12.64 -7.61 -7.09
N ILE A 37 -12.35 -8.07 -8.32
CA ILE A 37 -13.35 -8.23 -9.36
C ILE A 37 -14.14 -9.52 -9.11
N GLY A 38 -15.45 -9.39 -8.91
CA GLY A 38 -16.35 -10.53 -8.68
C GLY A 38 -16.33 -11.04 -7.23
N GLU A 39 -15.68 -10.32 -6.32
CA GLU A 39 -15.70 -10.61 -4.88
C GLU A 39 -16.72 -9.73 -4.16
N GLY A 40 -17.49 -10.36 -3.28
CA GLY A 40 -18.55 -9.68 -2.52
C GLY A 40 -18.08 -9.05 -1.21
N PHE A 41 -16.92 -9.47 -0.70
CA PHE A 41 -16.42 -9.11 0.64
C PHE A 41 -17.54 -9.12 1.69
N SER A 42 -18.13 -10.30 1.90
CA SER A 42 -19.24 -10.53 2.82
C SER A 42 -18.89 -10.30 4.29
N GLY A 43 -17.59 -10.20 4.60
CA GLY A 43 -17.07 -10.07 5.96
C GLY A 43 -16.51 -11.38 6.52
N ASP A 44 -16.59 -12.48 5.76
CA ASP A 44 -15.93 -13.73 6.10
C ASP A 44 -14.40 -13.56 5.96
N TYR A 45 -13.66 -13.93 7.00
CA TYR A 45 -12.21 -13.80 7.06
C TYR A 45 -11.51 -14.63 5.99
N ASN A 46 -12.12 -15.70 5.50
CA ASN A 46 -11.56 -16.50 4.42
C ASN A 46 -11.48 -15.73 3.08
N GLU A 47 -12.27 -14.67 2.92
CA GLU A 47 -12.22 -13.80 1.73
C GLU A 47 -11.05 -12.81 1.81
N TYR A 48 -10.63 -12.43 3.02
CA TYR A 48 -9.51 -11.50 3.25
C TYR A 48 -8.16 -12.20 3.42
N PHE A 49 -8.17 -13.45 3.89
CA PHE A 49 -6.96 -14.19 4.24
C PHE A 49 -6.97 -15.56 3.54
N GLY A 50 -6.29 -15.64 2.40
CA GLY A 50 -6.20 -16.86 1.60
C GLY A 50 -5.21 -16.74 0.45
N LEU A 51 -5.21 -17.72 -0.44
CA LEU A 51 -4.28 -17.77 -1.60
C LEU A 51 -4.52 -16.66 -2.63
N ASN A 52 -5.64 -15.95 -2.53
CA ASN A 52 -5.95 -14.82 -3.40
C ASN A 52 -5.26 -13.52 -2.96
N VAL A 53 -4.71 -13.46 -1.74
CA VAL A 53 -3.98 -12.29 -1.25
C VAL A 53 -2.64 -12.18 -1.98
N ASP A 54 -2.37 -11.01 -2.55
CA ASP A 54 -1.08 -10.69 -3.14
C ASP A 54 -0.09 -10.29 -2.05
N THR A 55 0.77 -11.24 -1.67
CA THR A 55 1.76 -11.03 -0.61
C THR A 55 2.86 -10.04 -1.00
N ASP A 56 3.16 -9.89 -2.29
CA ASP A 56 4.18 -8.96 -2.75
C ASP A 56 3.70 -7.52 -2.61
N ALA A 57 2.45 -7.26 -2.98
CA ALA A 57 1.80 -5.98 -2.76
C ALA A 57 1.65 -5.64 -1.27
N LEU A 58 1.24 -6.62 -0.45
CA LEU A 58 1.14 -6.44 1.00
C LEU A 58 2.49 -6.08 1.64
N ASN A 59 3.56 -6.78 1.24
CA ASN A 59 4.92 -6.48 1.70
C ASN A 59 5.37 -5.09 1.26
N TYR A 60 5.08 -4.69 0.02
CA TYR A 60 5.38 -3.34 -0.46
C TYR A 60 4.67 -2.27 0.38
N LEU A 61 3.36 -2.41 0.63
CA LEU A 61 2.60 -1.45 1.43
C LEU A 61 3.13 -1.38 2.88
N GLY A 62 3.51 -2.52 3.46
CA GLY A 62 4.17 -2.57 4.77
C GLY A 62 5.50 -1.80 4.79
N LEU A 63 6.37 -2.04 3.80
CA LEU A 63 7.65 -1.34 3.68
C LEU A 63 7.47 0.16 3.41
N ALA A 64 6.52 0.54 2.56
CA ALA A 64 6.21 1.92 2.24
C ALA A 64 5.76 2.69 3.49
N ASN A 65 4.81 2.14 4.25
CA ASN A 65 4.33 2.73 5.50
C ASN A 65 5.43 2.80 6.55
N HIS A 66 6.25 1.76 6.68
CA HIS A 66 7.37 1.77 7.63
C HIS A 66 8.39 2.85 7.26
N LEU A 67 8.76 2.99 5.99
CA LEU A 67 9.68 4.01 5.50
C LEU A 67 9.15 5.43 5.81
N LEU A 68 7.91 5.73 5.42
CA LEU A 68 7.32 7.05 5.59
C LEU A 68 7.29 7.48 7.05
N HIS A 69 6.74 6.65 7.95
CA HIS A 69 6.69 6.98 9.38
C HIS A 69 8.07 6.95 10.07
N SER A 70 9.08 6.33 9.46
CA SER A 70 10.47 6.40 9.94
C SER A 70 11.17 7.69 9.52
N LEU A 71 10.78 8.28 8.39
CA LEU A 71 11.26 9.59 7.93
C LEU A 71 10.59 10.71 8.70
N ASP A 72 9.26 10.63 8.85
CA ASP A 72 8.45 11.60 9.58
C ASP A 72 7.28 10.88 10.29
N PRO A 73 7.31 10.80 11.64
CA PRO A 73 6.26 10.16 12.43
C PRO A 73 4.86 10.78 12.27
N GLU A 74 4.76 12.04 11.84
CA GLU A 74 3.49 12.77 11.69
C GLU A 74 2.88 12.60 10.28
N THR A 75 3.58 11.93 9.36
CA THR A 75 3.10 11.68 8.00
C THR A 75 1.80 10.88 8.01
N ILE A 76 0.78 11.35 7.28
CA ILE A 76 -0.53 10.70 7.20
C ILE A 76 -0.60 9.78 5.98
N THR A 77 -0.99 8.52 6.16
CA THR A 77 -1.18 7.55 5.07
C THR A 77 -2.63 7.06 5.02
N ILE A 78 -3.23 7.07 3.83
CA ILE A 78 -4.63 6.71 3.57
C ILE A 78 -4.67 5.64 2.47
N ALA A 79 -5.55 4.64 2.61
CA ALA A 79 -5.80 3.61 1.60
C ALA A 79 -7.18 3.81 0.95
N GLU A 80 -7.26 3.68 -0.37
CA GLU A 80 -8.52 3.63 -1.15
C GLU A 80 -8.87 2.20 -1.59
#